data_AF-A0A1Y4CBN3-F1
#
_entry.id   AF-A0A1Y4CBN3-F1
#
_cell.length_a   1.000
_cell.length_b   1.000
_cell.length_c   1.000
_cell.angle_alpha   90.00
_cell.angle_beta   90.00
_cell.angle_gamma   90.00
#
_symmetry.space_group_name_H-M   'P 1'
#
loop_
_entity.id
_entity.type
_entity.pdbx_description
1 polymer ?
#
loop_
_entity_poly.entity_id
_entity_poly.type
_entity_poly.pdbx_seq_one_letter_code
_entity_poly.pdbx_strand_id
1 'polypeptide(L)'
;MRDNDISQQVKTRTITVLYGFLTQRQEIPEYILKEYGLTEDYAMYNRIENMEYEDYETGRKDGRLPDITAMEARLTRKIEAAMESCGKPPVPYLEKLNEELEILGMVAKNPKYADNILYKLDFFAKYGIDRTAPHRTQSEQAKKAYRELDSRFVRMTGRRPYADELFGPDRRQAGIADNNRGRTLRNRPGGRKPGM
;
A
#
# COMPACT_ATOMS: atom_id res chain seq x y z
N MET A 1 13.16 -14.51 -28.97
CA MET A 1 12.37 -15.36 -28.05
C MET A 1 13.08 -15.62 -26.71
N ARG A 2 14.38 -15.97 -26.70
CA ARG A 2 15.14 -16.22 -25.44
C ARG A 2 15.27 -15.00 -24.52
N ASP A 3 15.50 -13.80 -25.08
CA ASP A 3 15.70 -12.58 -24.26
C ASP A 3 14.45 -12.14 -23.50
N ASN A 4 13.26 -12.39 -24.05
CA ASN A 4 11.99 -12.10 -23.38
C ASN A 4 11.75 -13.05 -22.19
N ASP A 5 12.13 -14.32 -22.33
CA ASP A 5 12.00 -15.32 -21.25
C ASP A 5 12.94 -15.00 -20.08
N ILE A 6 14.19 -14.64 -20.37
CA ILE A 6 15.16 -14.19 -19.37
C ILE A 6 14.65 -12.92 -18.66
N SER A 7 14.10 -11.94 -19.39
CA SER A 7 13.53 -10.72 -18.78
C SER A 7 12.34 -11.03 -17.85
N GLN A 8 11.46 -11.95 -18.22
CA GLN A 8 10.34 -12.35 -17.37
C GLN A 8 10.79 -13.11 -16.11
N GLN A 9 11.81 -13.96 -16.23
CA GLN A 9 12.40 -14.66 -15.08
C GLN A 9 13.04 -13.68 -14.10
N VAL A 10 13.79 -12.69 -14.59
CA VAL A 10 14.38 -11.62 -13.76
C VAL A 10 13.28 -10.86 -13.02
N LYS A 11 12.24 -10.40 -13.73
CA LYS A 11 11.10 -9.70 -13.13
C LYS A 11 10.38 -10.52 -12.06
N THR A 12 10.15 -11.81 -12.32
CA THR A 12 9.51 -12.71 -11.36
C THR A 12 10.37 -12.88 -10.10
N ARG A 13 11.68 -13.02 -10.26
CA ARG A 13 12.62 -13.10 -9.13
C ARG A 13 12.64 -11.80 -8.32
N THR A 14 12.64 -10.65 -8.99
CA THR A 14 12.57 -9.34 -8.35
C THR A 14 11.30 -9.20 -7.50
N ILE A 15 10.14 -9.61 -8.02
CA ILE A 15 8.88 -9.61 -7.25
C ILE A 15 9.03 -10.44 -5.97
N THR A 16 9.56 -11.65 -6.06
CA THR A 16 9.74 -12.54 -4.90
C THR A 16 10.63 -11.91 -3.83
N VAL A 17 11.76 -11.32 -4.22
CA VAL A 17 12.69 -10.67 -3.29
C VAL A 17 12.05 -9.46 -2.61
N LEU A 18 11.45 -8.56 -3.40
CA LEU A 18 10.84 -7.34 -2.87
C LEU A 18 9.66 -7.66 -1.95
N TYR A 19 8.85 -8.66 -2.30
CA TYR A 19 7.78 -9.16 -1.44
C TYR A 19 8.31 -9.82 -0.16
N GLY A 20 9.43 -10.55 -0.27
CA GLY A 20 10.15 -11.13 0.88
C GLY A 20 10.61 -10.07 1.87
N PHE A 21 11.15 -8.93 1.40
CA PHE A 21 11.47 -7.81 2.28
C PHE A 21 10.21 -7.22 2.95
N LEU A 22 9.14 -6.98 2.20
CA LEU A 22 7.91 -6.38 2.74
C LEU A 22 7.22 -7.24 3.81
N THR A 23 7.41 -8.56 3.77
CA THR A 23 6.71 -9.50 4.66
C THR A 23 7.58 -10.09 5.75
N GLN A 24 8.88 -10.27 5.48
CA GLN A 24 9.80 -11.01 6.34
C GLN A 24 11.13 -10.28 6.56
N ARG A 25 11.26 -9.03 6.09
CA ARG A 25 12.50 -8.24 6.17
C ARG A 25 13.73 -8.97 5.58
N GLN A 26 13.50 -9.80 4.55
CA GLN A 26 14.58 -10.47 3.82
C GLN A 26 15.49 -9.45 3.11
N GLU A 27 16.78 -9.78 2.99
CA GLU A 27 17.76 -8.93 2.33
C GLU A 27 17.42 -8.70 0.84
N ILE A 28 17.61 -7.46 0.38
CA ILE A 28 17.46 -7.10 -1.03
C ILE A 28 18.85 -7.03 -1.68
N PRO A 29 19.14 -7.86 -2.71
CA PRO A 29 20.41 -7.83 -3.42
C PRO A 29 20.73 -6.47 -4.05
N GLU A 30 22.01 -6.11 -4.06
CA GLU A 30 22.50 -4.80 -4.50
C GLU A 30 22.08 -4.43 -5.94
N TYR A 31 22.02 -5.40 -6.86
CA TYR A 31 21.62 -5.14 -8.24
C TYR A 31 20.16 -4.67 -8.34
N ILE A 32 19.26 -5.22 -7.50
CA ILE A 32 17.86 -4.76 -7.42
C ILE A 32 17.80 -3.37 -6.77
N LEU A 33 18.61 -3.13 -5.73
CA LEU A 33 18.65 -1.82 -5.09
C LEU A 33 19.04 -0.72 -6.08
N LYS A 34 20.05 -0.97 -6.92
CA LYS A 34 20.52 -0.05 -7.95
C LYS A 34 19.48 0.14 -9.06
N GLU A 35 18.90 -0.95 -9.56
CA GLU A 35 17.93 -0.91 -10.67
C GLU A 35 16.68 -0.09 -10.32
N TYR A 36 16.20 -0.18 -9.08
CA TYR A 36 14.97 0.48 -8.64
C TYR A 36 15.20 1.74 -7.79
N GLY A 37 16.44 2.23 -7.68
CA GLY A 37 16.75 3.45 -6.93
C GLY A 37 16.42 3.36 -5.44
N LEU A 38 16.68 2.19 -4.83
CA LEU A 38 16.41 1.89 -3.43
C LEU A 38 17.65 2.01 -2.54
N THR A 39 18.85 2.11 -3.12
CA THR A 39 20.14 2.01 -2.40
C THR A 39 20.23 2.93 -1.18
N GLU A 40 19.93 4.22 -1.33
CA GLU A 40 20.05 5.19 -0.24
C GLU A 40 19.05 4.94 0.90
N ASP A 41 17.78 4.73 0.53
CA ASP A 41 16.71 4.50 1.52
C ASP A 41 16.91 3.17 2.26
N TYR A 42 17.37 2.14 1.55
CA TYR A 42 17.66 0.83 2.13
C TYR A 42 18.88 0.87 3.05
N ALA A 43 19.95 1.56 2.66
CA ALA A 43 21.12 1.75 3.51
C ALA A 43 20.78 2.54 4.77
N MET A 44 19.94 3.58 4.65
CA MET A 44 19.46 4.35 5.79
C MET A 44 18.57 3.51 6.72
N TYR A 45 17.69 2.68 6.15
CA TYR A 45 16.87 1.73 6.91
C TYR A 45 17.74 0.78 7.73
N ASN A 46 18.68 0.08 7.09
CA ASN A 46 19.58 -0.85 7.78
C ASN A 46 20.43 -0.13 8.85
N ARG A 47 20.89 1.09 8.57
CA ARG A 47 21.66 1.87 9.55
C ARG A 47 20.85 2.17 10.80
N ILE A 48 19.58 2.55 10.66
CA ILE A 48 18.71 2.84 11.81
C ILE A 48 18.29 1.55 12.52
N GLU A 49 17.96 0.50 11.78
CA GLU A 49 17.55 -0.79 12.34
C GLU A 49 18.64 -1.44 13.22
N ASN A 50 19.92 -1.21 12.89
CA ASN A 50 21.07 -1.71 13.65
C ASN A 50 21.63 -0.68 14.67
N MET A 51 20.88 0.38 14.97
CA MET A 51 21.29 1.42 15.92
C MET A 51 20.59 1.25 17.26
N GLU A 52 21.28 1.58 18.35
CA GLU A 52 20.65 1.68 19.67
C GLU A 52 19.61 2.81 19.68
N TYR A 53 18.50 2.60 20.38
CA TYR A 53 17.38 3.54 20.37
C TYR A 53 17.79 4.95 20.84
N GLU A 54 18.68 5.05 21.84
CA GLU A 54 19.17 6.33 22.37
C GLU A 54 20.00 7.11 21.34
N ASP A 55 20.84 6.41 20.58
CA ASP A 55 21.64 6.99 19.49
C ASP A 55 20.75 7.46 18.34
N TYR A 56 19.70 6.69 18.02
CA TYR A 56 18.70 7.09 17.03
C TYR A 56 17.95 8.34 17.49
N GLU A 57 17.44 8.35 18.72
CA GLU A 57 16.67 9.48 19.25
C GLU A 57 17.50 10.76 19.32
N THR A 58 18.77 10.66 19.74
CA THR A 58 19.70 11.79 19.76
C THR A 58 19.95 12.27 18.34
N GLY A 59 20.30 11.37 17.42
CA GLY A 59 20.53 11.69 16.02
C GLY A 59 19.30 12.30 15.32
N ARG A 60 18.09 11.88 15.69
CA ARG A 60 16.83 12.42 15.16
C ARG A 60 16.58 13.84 15.67
N LYS A 61 16.75 14.08 16.98
CA LYS A 61 16.56 15.40 17.60
C LYS A 61 17.55 16.44 17.06
N ASP A 62 18.78 16.01 16.81
CA ASP A 62 19.83 16.87 16.24
C ASP A 62 19.71 17.03 14.71
N GLY A 63 18.70 16.42 14.08
CA GLY A 63 18.43 16.52 12.64
C GLY A 63 19.38 15.70 11.74
N ARG A 64 20.25 14.87 12.33
CA ARG A 64 21.19 14.00 11.59
C ARG A 64 20.51 12.76 10.99
N LEU A 65 19.46 12.26 11.65
CA LEU A 65 18.72 11.08 11.23
C LEU A 65 17.27 11.44 10.88
N PRO A 66 16.69 10.79 9.86
CA PRO A 66 15.30 11.01 9.50
C PRO A 66 14.37 10.38 10.55
N ASP A 67 13.11 10.82 10.54
CA ASP A 67 12.04 10.11 11.23
C ASP A 67 11.85 8.71 10.62
N ILE A 68 11.99 7.68 11.45
CA ILE A 68 11.97 6.27 11.03
C ILE A 68 10.66 5.90 10.35
N THR A 69 9.51 6.35 10.87
CA THR A 69 8.20 6.01 10.33
C THR A 69 8.03 6.64 8.94
N ALA A 70 8.41 7.90 8.76
CA ALA A 70 8.38 8.55 7.45
C ALA A 70 9.35 7.91 6.44
N MET A 71 10.54 7.49 6.90
CA MET A 71 11.53 6.81 6.10
C MET A 71 11.05 5.41 5.65
N GLU A 72 10.54 4.59 6.55
CA GLU A 72 9.99 3.27 6.25
C GLU A 72 8.79 3.36 5.30
N ALA A 73 7.92 4.36 5.49
CA ALA A 73 6.80 4.64 4.60
C ALA A 73 7.27 5.01 3.18
N ARG A 74 8.38 5.76 3.05
CA ARG A 74 8.99 6.09 1.75
C ARG A 74 9.60 4.85 1.11
N LEU A 75 10.40 4.07 1.86
CA LEU A 75 11.03 2.84 1.36
C LEU A 75 9.97 1.83 0.91
N THR A 76 8.94 1.60 1.73
CA THR A 76 7.81 0.72 1.40
C THR A 76 7.14 1.13 0.09
N ARG A 77 6.83 2.42 -0.11
CA ARG A 77 6.23 2.90 -1.36
C ARG A 77 7.12 2.65 -2.58
N LYS A 78 8.44 2.87 -2.46
CA LYS A 78 9.38 2.60 -3.56
C LYS A 78 9.47 1.10 -3.88
N ILE A 79 9.51 0.25 -2.86
CA ILE A 79 9.54 -1.20 -3.03
C ILE A 79 8.25 -1.71 -3.68
N GLU A 80 7.09 -1.21 -3.23
CA GLU A 80 5.80 -1.51 -3.85
C GLU A 80 5.80 -1.08 -5.32
N ALA A 81 6.20 0.16 -5.63
CA ALA A 81 6.26 0.65 -7.01
C ALA A 81 7.19 -0.20 -7.90
N ALA A 82 8.36 -0.58 -7.38
CA ALA A 82 9.30 -1.46 -8.06
C ALA A 82 8.67 -2.83 -8.36
N MET A 83 8.05 -3.46 -7.36
CA MET A 83 7.37 -4.75 -7.51
C MET A 83 6.22 -4.69 -8.51
N GLU A 84 5.39 -3.63 -8.45
CA GLU A 84 4.27 -3.42 -9.37
C GLU A 84 4.72 -3.17 -10.83
N SER A 85 5.94 -2.64 -11.03
CA SER A 85 6.52 -2.43 -12.36
C SER A 85 7.05 -3.73 -13.00
N CYS A 86 7.36 -4.74 -12.20
CA CYS A 86 7.89 -6.03 -12.65
C CYS A 86 6.81 -6.94 -13.26
N GLY A 87 5.53 -6.69 -13.03
CA GLY A 87 4.45 -7.48 -13.61
C GLY A 87 3.32 -7.71 -12.62
N LYS A 88 2.65 -8.86 -12.74
CA LYS A 88 1.49 -9.19 -11.89
C LYS A 88 1.95 -9.48 -10.46
N PRO A 89 1.54 -8.68 -9.46
CA PRO A 89 1.94 -8.93 -8.08
C PRO A 89 1.33 -10.22 -7.51
N PRO A 90 1.90 -10.76 -6.41
CA PRO A 90 1.34 -11.91 -5.71
C PRO A 90 -0.09 -11.66 -5.22
N VAL A 91 -0.94 -12.68 -5.20
CA VAL A 91 -2.32 -12.56 -4.69
C VAL A 91 -2.36 -12.06 -3.23
N PRO A 92 -1.54 -12.56 -2.30
CA PRO A 92 -1.54 -12.06 -0.92
C PRO A 92 -1.20 -10.56 -0.80
N TYR A 93 -0.38 -10.05 -1.72
CA TYR A 93 -0.11 -8.61 -1.79
C TYR A 93 -1.36 -7.82 -2.18
N LEU A 94 -2.11 -8.29 -3.17
CA LEU A 94 -3.38 -7.67 -3.57
C LEU A 94 -4.44 -7.74 -2.45
N GLU A 95 -4.47 -8.82 -1.67
CA GLU A 95 -5.35 -8.92 -0.50
C GLU A 95 -4.97 -7.87 0.56
N LYS A 96 -3.68 -7.74 0.89
CA LYS A 96 -3.18 -6.70 1.80
C LYS A 96 -3.58 -5.29 1.35
N LEU A 97 -3.35 -4.95 0.07
CA LEU A 97 -3.70 -3.63 -0.43
C LEU A 97 -5.23 -3.40 -0.39
N ASN A 98 -6.05 -4.45 -0.48
CA ASN A 98 -7.50 -4.32 -0.39
C ASN A 98 -7.94 -4.02 1.04
N GLU A 99 -7.29 -4.63 2.03
CA GLU A 99 -7.48 -4.26 3.44
C GLU A 99 -7.07 -2.81 3.69
N GLU A 100 -5.98 -2.35 3.09
CA GLU A 100 -5.54 -0.95 3.16
C GLU A 100 -6.60 -0.01 2.55
N LEU A 101 -7.21 -0.36 1.41
CA LEU A 101 -8.34 0.37 0.83
C LEU A 101 -9.53 0.45 1.80
N GLU A 102 -9.88 -0.66 2.46
CA GLU A 102 -10.98 -0.68 3.43
C GLU A 102 -10.71 0.27 4.60
N ILE A 103 -9.49 0.27 5.14
CA ILE A 103 -9.09 1.18 6.22
C ILE A 103 -9.17 2.64 5.76
N LEU A 104 -8.64 2.96 4.57
CA LEU A 104 -8.73 4.31 4.00
C LEU A 104 -10.20 4.74 3.84
N GLY A 105 -11.06 3.84 3.38
CA GLY A 105 -12.50 4.08 3.25
C GLY A 105 -13.18 4.35 4.60
N MET A 106 -12.80 3.61 5.65
CA MET A 106 -13.32 3.82 7.01
C MET A 106 -12.88 5.17 7.58
N VAL A 107 -11.58 5.51 7.47
CA VAL A 107 -11.05 6.81 7.93
C VAL A 107 -11.66 7.97 7.14
N ALA A 108 -11.84 7.82 5.84
CA ALA A 108 -12.48 8.82 5.00
C ALA A 108 -13.93 9.11 5.42
N LYS A 109 -14.71 8.07 5.79
CA LYS A 109 -16.11 8.22 6.23
C LYS A 109 -16.24 8.66 7.68
N ASN A 110 -15.38 8.15 8.55
CA ASN A 110 -15.37 8.46 9.97
C ASN A 110 -13.93 8.61 10.46
N PRO A 111 -13.36 9.82 10.46
CA PRO A 111 -11.97 10.06 10.84
C PRO A 111 -11.64 9.65 12.29
N LYS A 112 -12.63 9.59 13.19
CA LYS A 112 -12.45 9.04 14.55
C LYS A 112 -11.97 7.58 14.55
N TYR A 113 -12.18 6.85 13.45
CA TYR A 113 -11.66 5.50 13.31
C TYR A 113 -10.13 5.45 13.33
N ALA A 114 -9.46 6.53 12.90
CA ALA A 114 -7.99 6.62 12.96
C ALA A 114 -7.47 6.57 14.40
N ASP A 115 -8.25 7.04 15.38
CA ASP A 115 -7.90 6.97 16.80
C ASP A 115 -7.92 5.53 17.33
N ASN A 116 -8.71 4.65 16.71
CA ASN A 116 -8.86 3.25 17.11
C ASN A 116 -7.79 2.33 16.51
N ILE A 117 -6.94 2.83 15.61
CA ILE A 117 -5.87 2.05 14.96
C ILE A 117 -4.49 2.64 15.28
N LEU A 118 -4.19 2.75 16.58
CA LEU A 118 -2.92 3.31 17.05
C LEU A 118 -1.68 2.52 16.61
N TYR A 119 -1.83 1.21 16.39
CA TYR A 119 -0.72 0.31 16.05
C TYR A 119 -0.31 0.34 14.57
N LYS A 120 -0.95 1.17 13.73
CA LYS A 120 -0.62 1.32 12.30
C LYS A 120 -0.07 2.72 11.97
N LEU A 121 0.94 3.17 12.71
CA LEU A 121 1.58 4.47 12.49
C LEU A 121 2.23 4.57 11.09
N ASP A 122 2.87 3.48 10.68
CA ASP A 122 3.45 3.27 9.35
C ASP A 122 2.43 3.44 8.21
N PHE A 123 1.19 2.98 8.42
CA PHE A 123 0.10 3.12 7.46
C PHE A 123 -0.25 4.59 7.18
N PHE A 124 -0.43 5.39 8.22
CA PHE A 124 -0.79 6.80 8.04
C PHE A 124 0.35 7.58 7.38
N ALA A 125 1.60 7.30 7.76
CA ALA A 125 2.77 7.87 7.10
C ALA A 125 2.88 7.44 5.63
N LYS A 126 2.61 6.16 5.31
CA LYS A 126 2.57 5.63 3.93
C LYS A 126 1.59 6.39 3.05
N TYR A 127 0.43 6.74 3.58
CA TYR A 127 -0.63 7.43 2.84
C TYR A 127 -0.66 8.95 3.03
N GLY A 128 0.28 9.53 3.78
CA GLY A 128 0.37 10.98 3.99
C GLY A 128 -0.83 11.54 4.77
N ILE A 129 -1.36 10.77 5.72
CA ILE A 129 -2.46 11.19 6.59
C ILE A 129 -1.85 11.73 7.88
N ASP A 130 -2.08 13.01 8.15
CA ASP A 130 -1.64 13.67 9.37
C ASP A 130 -2.67 13.45 10.47
N ARG A 131 -2.33 12.57 11.41
CA ARG A 131 -3.19 12.23 12.56
C ARG A 131 -3.41 13.39 13.53
N THR A 132 -2.56 14.41 13.49
CA THR A 132 -2.69 15.59 14.34
C THR A 132 -3.57 16.66 13.70
N ALA A 133 -3.84 16.53 12.40
CA ALA A 133 -4.71 17.45 11.68
C ALA A 133 -6.18 17.29 12.14
N PRO A 134 -7.02 18.32 11.93
CA PRO A 134 -8.46 18.21 12.20
C PRO A 134 -9.10 17.04 11.44
N HIS A 135 -10.12 16.42 12.03
CA HIS A 135 -10.85 15.28 11.46
C HIS A 135 -11.30 15.49 10.00
N ARG A 136 -11.73 16.72 9.65
CA ARG A 136 -12.08 17.06 8.27
C ARG A 136 -10.89 16.91 7.32
N THR A 137 -9.71 17.39 7.72
CA THR A 137 -8.47 17.26 6.94
C THR A 137 -8.05 15.81 6.81
N GLN A 138 -8.12 15.03 7.90
CA GLN A 138 -7.83 13.59 7.87
C GLN A 138 -8.76 12.85 6.89
N SER A 139 -10.06 13.17 6.91
CA SER A 139 -11.04 12.60 5.98
C SER A 139 -10.68 12.90 4.52
N GLU A 140 -10.31 14.14 4.19
CA GLU A 140 -9.90 14.51 2.83
C GLU A 140 -8.57 13.85 2.39
N GLN A 141 -7.59 13.77 3.29
CA GLN A 141 -6.34 13.05 3.04
C GLN A 141 -6.61 11.56 2.77
N ALA A 142 -7.45 10.93 3.57
CA ALA A 142 -7.83 9.53 3.39
C ALA A 142 -8.60 9.29 2.08
N LYS A 143 -9.50 10.20 1.67
CA LYS A 143 -10.18 10.14 0.35
C LYS A 143 -9.18 10.23 -0.79
N LYS A 144 -8.21 11.15 -0.70
CA LYS A 144 -7.15 11.31 -1.70
C LYS A 144 -6.32 10.03 -1.82
N ALA A 145 -5.83 9.51 -0.68
CA ALA A 145 -5.06 8.27 -0.62
C ALA A 145 -5.86 7.07 -1.16
N TYR A 146 -7.16 6.97 -0.83
CA TYR A 146 -8.03 5.93 -1.36
C TYR A 146 -8.09 5.98 -2.88
N ARG A 147 -8.32 7.17 -3.46
CA ARG A 147 -8.40 7.34 -4.93
C ARG A 147 -7.11 6.95 -5.63
N GLU A 148 -5.97 7.30 -5.05
CA GLU A 148 -4.65 6.93 -5.59
C GLU A 148 -4.44 5.41 -5.55
N LEU A 149 -4.71 4.77 -4.41
CA LEU A 149 -4.57 3.32 -4.26
C LEU A 149 -5.57 2.56 -5.14
N ASP A 150 -6.82 3.03 -5.24
CA ASP A 150 -7.85 2.46 -6.13
C ASP A 150 -7.41 2.50 -7.59
N SER A 151 -6.84 3.63 -8.03
CA SER A 151 -6.28 3.78 -9.38
C SER A 151 -5.11 2.82 -9.64
N ARG A 152 -4.25 2.60 -8.63
CA ARG A 152 -3.15 1.62 -8.69
C ARG A 152 -3.70 0.20 -8.84
N PHE A 153 -4.72 -0.16 -8.07
CA PHE A 153 -5.42 -1.44 -8.18
C PHE A 153 -6.04 -1.70 -9.55
N VAL A 154 -6.70 -0.68 -10.12
CA VAL A 154 -7.30 -0.77 -11.45
C VAL A 154 -6.20 -1.11 -12.48
N ARG A 155 -5.04 -0.44 -12.41
CA ARG A 155 -3.90 -0.75 -13.30
C ARG A 155 -3.39 -2.18 -13.13
N MET A 156 -3.27 -2.67 -11.91
CA MET A 156 -2.72 -4.01 -11.64
C MET A 156 -3.69 -5.16 -11.94
N THR A 157 -5.01 -4.93 -11.80
CA THR A 157 -6.01 -6.00 -11.82
C THR A 157 -7.03 -5.90 -12.95
N GLY A 158 -7.16 -4.73 -13.58
CA GLY A 158 -8.20 -4.45 -14.57
C GLY A 158 -9.62 -4.35 -14.00
N ARG A 159 -9.77 -4.33 -12.65
CA ARG A 159 -11.09 -4.17 -12.02
C ARG A 159 -11.68 -2.77 -12.26
N ARG A 160 -12.98 -2.61 -12.01
CA ARG A 160 -13.62 -1.29 -11.99
C ARG A 160 -13.18 -0.49 -10.74
N PRO A 161 -13.02 0.85 -10.86
CA PRO A 161 -12.72 1.71 -9.71
C PRO A 161 -13.88 1.71 -8.71
N TYR A 162 -13.57 1.82 -7.42
CA TYR A 162 -14.54 1.85 -6.31
C TYR A 162 -14.72 3.26 -5.73
N ALA A 163 -13.77 4.16 -5.94
CA ALA A 163 -13.78 5.49 -5.34
C ALA A 163 -15.07 6.27 -5.60
N ASP A 164 -15.62 6.18 -6.81
CA ASP A 164 -16.83 6.91 -7.18
C ASP A 164 -18.11 6.26 -6.62
N GLU A 165 -18.11 4.95 -6.39
CA GLU A 165 -19.19 4.28 -5.67
C GLU A 165 -19.16 4.61 -4.17
N LEU A 166 -17.96 4.80 -3.61
CA LEU A 166 -17.76 5.03 -2.19
C LEU A 166 -17.95 6.49 -1.76
N PHE A 167 -17.53 7.43 -2.61
CA PHE A 167 -17.51 8.88 -2.32
C PHE A 167 -18.30 9.71 -3.33
N GLY A 168 -18.99 9.07 -4.28
CA GLY A 168 -19.90 9.76 -5.19
C GLY A 168 -21.08 10.40 -4.46
N PRO A 169 -21.84 11.28 -5.13
CA PRO A 169 -23.06 11.83 -4.57
C PRO A 169 -24.01 10.70 -4.16
N ASP A 170 -24.65 10.85 -3.00
CA ASP A 170 -25.56 9.84 -2.46
C ASP A 170 -26.63 9.48 -3.50
N ARG A 171 -26.57 8.25 -4.05
CA ARG A 171 -27.61 7.75 -4.97
C ARG A 171 -29.01 7.71 -4.33
N ARG A 172 -29.10 7.90 -3.01
CA ARG A 172 -30.37 8.03 -2.28
C ARG A 172 -31.08 9.38 -2.50
N GLN A 173 -30.36 10.42 -2.97
CA GLN A 173 -30.98 11.70 -3.35
C GLN A 173 -31.30 11.80 -4.85
N ALA A 174 -30.72 10.93 -5.68
CA ALA A 174 -31.06 10.80 -7.09
C ALA A 174 -32.05 9.64 -7.26
N GLY A 175 -33.35 9.92 -7.12
CA GLY A 175 -34.45 8.94 -7.02
C GLY A 175 -34.41 7.76 -7.99
N ILE A 176 -33.69 6.71 -7.62
CA ILE A 176 -33.68 5.41 -8.28
C ILE A 176 -34.03 4.38 -7.21
N ALA A 177 -35.17 3.75 -7.43
CA ALA A 177 -35.79 2.78 -6.53
C ALA A 177 -34.79 1.74 -6.03
N ASP A 178 -34.77 1.62 -4.71
CA ASP A 178 -34.08 0.61 -3.94
C ASP A 178 -34.45 -0.78 -4.43
N ASN A 179 -33.45 -1.56 -4.84
CA ASN A 179 -33.55 -3.00 -4.94
C ASN A 179 -32.25 -3.63 -4.45
N ASN A 180 -32.19 -3.71 -3.12
CA ASN A 180 -31.91 -4.95 -2.40
C ASN A 180 -30.49 -5.56 -2.55
N ARG A 181 -29.85 -5.68 -1.37
CA ARG A 181 -29.00 -6.77 -0.85
C ARG A 181 -27.61 -6.31 -0.43
N GLY A 182 -27.33 -6.54 0.85
CA GLY A 182 -26.00 -6.53 1.41
C GLY A 182 -25.05 -7.34 0.53
N ARG A 183 -24.09 -6.64 -0.08
CA ARG A 183 -22.91 -7.24 -0.69
C ARG A 183 -21.78 -7.06 0.31
N THR A 184 -21.62 -8.05 1.17
CA THR A 184 -20.33 -8.33 1.78
C THR A 184 -19.29 -8.42 0.66
N LEU A 185 -18.18 -7.69 0.84
CA LEU A 185 -17.03 -7.62 -0.06
C LEU A 185 -16.33 -8.99 -0.12
N ARG A 186 -16.96 -9.99 -0.74
CA ARG A 186 -16.39 -11.33 -0.86
C ARG A 186 -16.63 -11.89 -2.26
N ASN A 187 -15.92 -11.32 -3.23
CA ASN A 187 -15.77 -11.97 -4.53
C ASN A 187 -14.49 -12.79 -4.54
N ARG A 188 -14.62 -14.10 -4.26
CA ARG A 188 -13.60 -15.10 -4.61
C ARG A 188 -13.67 -15.41 -6.11
N PRO A 189 -12.55 -15.67 -6.80
CA PRO A 189 -12.56 -16.02 -8.22
C PRO A 189 -13.19 -17.41 -8.45
N GLY A 190 -14.10 -17.49 -9.42
CA GLY A 190 -14.88 -18.70 -9.71
C GLY A 190 -14.06 -19.85 -10.29
N GLY A 191 -14.14 -21.01 -9.63
CA GLY A 191 -13.70 -22.30 -10.17
C GLY A 191 -14.75 -22.88 -11.12
N ARG A 192 -14.32 -23.25 -12.33
CA ARG A 192 -15.13 -24.01 -13.31
C ARG A 192 -15.43 -25.41 -12.77
N LYS A 193 -16.69 -25.85 -12.86
CA LYS A 193 -17.06 -27.28 -12.74
C LYS A 193 -16.86 -27.97 -14.11
N PRO A 194 -16.25 -29.17 -14.18
CA PRO A 194 -16.37 -30.04 -15.35
C PRO A 194 -17.76 -30.69 -15.35
N GLY A 195 -18.38 -30.78 -16.53
CA GLY A 195 -19.66 -31.44 -16.72
C GLY A 195 -19.52 -32.90 -17.13
N MET A 196 -20.49 -33.68 -16.65
CA MET A 196 -20.95 -35.04 -16.99
C MET A 196 -19.97 -36.20 -16.82
#